data_AF-A0A813DKB6-F1
#
_entry.id   AF-A0A813DKB6-F1
#
_cell.length_a   1.000
_cell.length_b   1.000
_cell.length_c   1.000
_cell.angle_alpha   90.00
_cell.angle_beta   90.00
_cell.angle_gamma   90.00
#
_symmetry.space_group_name_H-M   'P 1'
#
loop_
_entity.id
_entity.type
_entity.pdbx_description
1 polymer ?
#
loop_
_entity_poly.entity_id
_entity_poly.type
_entity_poly.pdbx_seq_one_letter_code
_entity_poly.pdbx_strand_id
1 'polypeptide(L)'
;AWLQQVLEPVRTAVPQLAALELRRSRDKVPSEAVAEVWLAAVATGHDRSDRLVRQLKELRVQRQPPVVEIYDVTEHGRQFYRTQVFSSDTAWSFHAPATGELLVQSSTGASWSLAAGDPG
;
A
#
# COMPACT_ATOMS: atom_id res chain seq x y z
N ALA A 1 12.69 -9.23 -10.86
CA ALA A 1 12.35 -9.93 -9.59
C ALA A 1 10.89 -9.60 -9.24
N TRP A 2 10.13 -10.52 -8.62
CA TRP A 2 8.68 -10.39 -8.35
C TRP A 2 8.27 -9.04 -7.73
N LEU A 3 9.12 -8.44 -6.90
CA LEU A 3 8.89 -7.14 -6.28
C LEU A 3 8.59 -6.04 -7.30
N GLN A 4 9.31 -6.03 -8.43
CA GLN A 4 9.06 -5.08 -9.51
C GLN A 4 7.72 -5.35 -10.22
N GLN A 5 7.33 -6.62 -10.37
CA GLN A 5 6.06 -6.98 -11.00
C GLN A 5 4.87 -6.48 -10.17
N VAL A 6 4.99 -6.47 -8.84
CA VAL A 6 3.94 -5.95 -7.95
C VAL A 6 3.99 -4.41 -7.86
N LEU A 7 5.18 -3.80 -7.78
CA LEU A 7 5.32 -2.35 -7.59
C LEU A 7 5.06 -1.51 -8.84
N GLU A 8 5.46 -1.97 -10.02
CA GLU A 8 5.45 -1.12 -11.21
C GLU A 8 4.06 -0.64 -11.65
N PRO A 9 3.00 -1.47 -11.59
CA PRO A 9 1.64 -1.01 -11.85
C PRO A 9 1.23 0.13 -10.90
N VAL A 10 1.58 0.01 -9.61
CA VAL A 10 1.28 1.01 -8.59
C VAL A 10 2.08 2.30 -8.81
N ARG A 11 3.36 2.19 -9.20
CA ARG A 11 4.19 3.36 -9.54
C ARG A 11 3.68 4.11 -10.77
N THR A 12 3.14 3.37 -11.74
CA THR A 12 2.51 3.96 -12.94
C THR A 12 1.21 4.66 -12.59
N ALA A 13 0.37 4.04 -11.74
CA ALA A 13 -0.93 4.57 -11.33
C ALA A 13 -0.83 5.73 -10.32
N VAL A 14 0.24 5.77 -9.51
CA VAL A 14 0.45 6.77 -8.47
C VAL A 14 1.76 7.53 -8.75
N PRO A 15 1.72 8.63 -9.54
CA PRO A 15 2.92 9.37 -9.96
C PRO A 15 3.79 9.87 -8.80
N GLN A 16 3.17 10.13 -7.64
CA GLN A 16 3.87 10.54 -6.42
C GLN A 16 4.88 9.49 -5.94
N LEU A 17 4.67 8.21 -6.26
CA LEU A 17 5.59 7.11 -5.92
C LEU A 17 6.68 6.91 -6.97
N ALA A 18 6.43 7.27 -8.22
CA ALA A 18 7.43 7.18 -9.28
C ALA A 18 8.65 8.08 -8.96
N ALA A 19 8.41 9.21 -8.29
CA ALA A 19 9.44 10.17 -7.87
C ALA A 19 10.22 9.78 -6.61
N LEU A 20 9.82 8.71 -5.90
CA LEU A 20 10.45 8.32 -4.64
C LEU A 20 11.68 7.44 -4.86
N GLU A 21 12.79 7.78 -4.19
CA GLU A 21 13.92 6.86 -4.05
C GLU A 21 13.59 5.80 -2.99
N LEU A 22 13.22 4.61 -3.44
CA LEU A 22 12.88 3.49 -2.57
C LEU A 22 14.14 2.78 -2.08
N ARG A 23 14.31 2.71 -0.76
CA ARG A 23 15.39 1.96 -0.10
C ARG A 23 14.81 0.77 0.63
N ARG A 24 15.36 -0.41 0.39
CA ARG A 24 14.93 -1.61 1.11
C ARG A 24 15.31 -1.48 2.59
N SER A 25 14.37 -1.79 3.49
CA SER A 25 14.72 -1.98 4.89
C SER A 25 15.75 -3.10 5.02
N ARG A 26 16.65 -3.03 6.02
CA ARG A 26 17.74 -4.00 6.19
C ARG A 26 17.20 -5.37 6.64
N ASP A 27 16.62 -6.11 5.71
CA ASP A 27 16.33 -7.52 5.91
C ASP A 27 17.59 -8.33 5.63
N LYS A 28 17.95 -9.21 6.57
CA LYS A 28 19.03 -10.19 6.40
C LYS A 28 18.67 -11.34 5.43
N VAL A 29 17.45 -11.32 4.87
CA VAL A 29 16.88 -12.43 4.10
C VAL A 29 16.82 -12.10 2.60
N PRO A 30 17.30 -13.00 1.72
CA PRO A 30 17.24 -12.81 0.26
C PRO A 30 15.81 -12.57 -0.24
N SER A 31 15.61 -11.60 -1.14
CA SER A 31 14.26 -11.13 -1.54
C SER A 31 13.38 -12.20 -2.19
N GLU A 32 13.96 -13.28 -2.68
CA GLU A 32 13.23 -14.35 -3.37
C GLU A 32 12.53 -15.31 -2.39
N ALA A 33 12.99 -15.37 -1.15
CA ALA A 33 12.44 -16.22 -0.09
C ALA A 33 11.41 -15.51 0.81
N VAL A 34 11.23 -14.20 0.64
CA VAL A 34 10.32 -13.41 1.50
C VAL A 34 9.03 -13.13 0.75
N ALA A 35 7.89 -13.45 1.39
CA ALA A 35 6.56 -13.15 0.87
C ALA A 35 6.19 -11.66 1.02
N GLU A 36 6.98 -10.90 1.78
CA GLU A 36 6.75 -9.51 2.13
C GLU A 36 8.06 -8.73 2.14
N VAL A 37 8.05 -7.49 1.65
CA VAL A 37 9.20 -6.59 1.69
C VAL A 37 8.76 -5.21 2.17
N TRP A 38 9.50 -4.66 3.13
CA TRP A 38 9.36 -3.27 3.56
C TRP A 38 10.39 -2.38 2.88
N LEU A 39 9.91 -1.32 2.26
CA LEU A 39 10.73 -0.27 1.64
C LEU A 39 10.49 1.04 2.39
N ALA A 40 11.56 1.80 2.60
CA ALA A 40 11.49 3.15 3.12
C ALA A 40 11.76 4.14 1.98
N ALA A 41 11.10 5.29 2.02
CA ALA A 41 11.31 6.37 1.07
C ALA A 41 11.18 7.72 1.76
N VAL A 42 11.82 8.74 1.19
CA VAL A 42 11.63 10.12 1.66
C VAL A 42 10.91 10.88 0.55
N ALA A 43 9.68 11.31 0.83
CA ALA A 43 8.94 12.22 -0.02
C ALA A 43 9.34 13.66 0.33
N THR A 44 9.63 14.46 -0.69
CA THR A 44 9.81 15.91 -0.54
C THR A 44 8.58 16.62 -1.06
N GLY A 45 7.98 17.48 -0.24
CA GLY A 45 6.86 18.33 -0.62
C GLY A 45 7.03 19.73 -0.06
N HIS A 46 6.08 20.61 -0.35
CA HIS A 46 6.00 21.94 0.25
C HIS A 46 4.80 21.98 1.21
N ASP A 47 4.96 22.61 2.38
CA ASP A 47 3.85 22.87 3.28
C ASP A 47 3.02 24.09 2.81
N ARG A 48 2.00 24.47 3.60
CA ARG A 48 1.17 25.65 3.31
C ARG A 48 1.93 26.98 3.34
N SER A 49 3.13 27.00 3.93
CA SER A 49 4.03 28.16 4.00
C SER A 49 5.13 28.09 2.94
N ASP A 50 5.00 27.21 1.95
CA ASP A 50 5.98 26.94 0.90
C ASP A 50 7.35 26.49 1.43
N ARG A 51 7.40 25.89 2.62
CA ARG A 51 8.63 25.30 3.16
C ARG A 51 8.77 23.88 2.66
N LEU A 52 9.99 23.53 2.24
CA LEU A 52 10.34 22.16 1.91
C LEU A 52 10.21 21.27 3.14
N VAL A 53 9.28 20.32 3.10
CA VAL A 53 9.07 19.31 4.13
C VAL A 53 9.52 17.96 3.58
N ARG A 54 10.27 17.24 4.41
CA ARG A 54 10.62 15.84 4.17
C ARG A 54 9.67 14.97 4.98
N GLN A 55 8.93 14.11 4.30
CA GLN A 55 8.03 13.14 4.91
C GLN A 55 8.60 11.74 4.68
N LEU A 56 8.75 10.98 5.76
CA LEU A 56 9.14 9.58 5.68
C LEU A 56 7.91 8.75 5.25
N LYS A 57 8.11 7.90 4.24
CA LYS A 57 7.13 6.93 3.76
C LYS A 57 7.67 5.54 4.00
N GLU A 58 6.78 4.61 4.34
CA GLU A 58 7.07 3.19 4.30
C GLU A 58 6.10 2.50 3.33
N LEU A 59 6.61 1.59 2.51
CA LEU A 59 5.84 0.78 1.60
C LEU A 59 5.97 -0.67 2.03
N ARG A 60 4.84 -1.34 2.20
CA ARG A 60 4.78 -2.78 2.43
C ARG A 60 4.33 -3.44 1.14
N VAL A 61 5.14 -4.34 0.61
CA VAL A 61 4.85 -5.05 -0.64
C VAL A 61 4.76 -6.54 -0.36
N GLN A 62 3.58 -7.10 -0.61
CA GLN A 62 3.32 -8.53 -0.48
C GLN A 62 3.35 -9.20 -1.85
N ARG A 63 3.85 -10.44 -1.88
CA ARG A 63 3.91 -11.25 -3.09
C ARG A 63 2.59 -11.98 -3.37
N GLN A 64 1.94 -12.49 -2.32
CA GLN A 64 0.74 -13.32 -2.45
C GLN A 64 -0.19 -13.17 -1.22
N PRO A 65 -1.35 -12.51 -1.37
CA PRO A 65 -1.81 -11.79 -2.58
C PRO A 65 -0.85 -10.62 -2.94
N PRO A 66 -0.74 -10.25 -4.22
CA PRO A 66 0.10 -9.11 -4.64
C PRO A 66 -0.54 -7.81 -4.18
N VAL A 67 0.00 -7.19 -3.14
CA VAL A 67 -0.54 -5.97 -2.52
C VAL A 67 0.58 -4.98 -2.20
N VAL A 68 0.32 -3.70 -2.40
CA VAL A 68 1.17 -2.58 -2.01
C VAL A 68 0.40 -1.68 -1.05
N GLU A 69 0.88 -1.56 0.17
CA GLU A 69 0.37 -0.61 1.16
C GLU A 69 1.40 0.48 1.40
N ILE A 70 0.96 1.72 1.63
CA ILE A 70 1.84 2.87 1.83
C ILE A 70 1.42 3.61 3.07
N TYR A 71 2.41 3.94 3.89
CA TYR A 71 2.24 4.57 5.17
C TYR A 71 3.04 5.87 5.22
N ASP A 72 2.39 6.91 5.74
CA ASP A 72 3.07 8.08 6.27
C ASP A 72 3.65 7.71 7.63
N VAL A 73 4.95 7.98 7.81
CA VAL A 73 5.62 7.78 9.09
C VAL A 73 5.83 9.14 9.73
N THR A 74 5.20 9.35 10.89
CA THR A 74 5.41 10.52 11.72
C THR A 74 6.18 10.14 12.98
N GLU A 75 7.18 10.94 13.31
CA GLU A 75 7.95 10.81 14.55
C GLU A 75 7.35 11.73 15.61
N HIS A 76 7.02 11.18 16.77
CA HIS A 76 6.68 11.96 17.96
C HIS A 76 7.57 11.49 19.12
N GLY A 77 8.59 12.29 19.45
CA GLY A 77 9.56 11.97 20.49
C GLY A 77 10.43 10.77 20.09
N ARG A 78 10.27 9.62 20.76
CA ARG A 78 10.99 8.37 20.46
C ARG A 78 10.11 7.32 19.79
N GLN A 79 8.90 7.71 19.38
CA GLN A 79 7.89 6.82 18.82
C GLN A 79 7.64 7.18 17.36
N PHE A 80 7.51 6.13 16.53
CA PHE A 80 7.17 6.25 15.12
C PHE A 80 5.75 5.73 14.91
N TYR A 81 4.90 6.57 14.35
CA TYR A 81 3.51 6.25 14.05
C TYR A 81 3.35 6.08 12.55
N ARG A 82 2.60 5.05 12.14
CA ARG A 82 2.32 4.74 10.74
C ARG A 82 0.86 5.05 10.47
N THR A 83 0.59 5.89 9.49
CA THR A 83 -0.76 6.17 8.99
C THR A 83 -0.87 5.67 7.57
N GLN A 84 -1.77 4.74 7.28
CA GLN A 84 -1.96 4.23 5.93
C GLN A 84 -2.58 5.31 5.04
N VAL A 85 -1.92 5.60 3.91
CA VAL A 85 -2.35 6.61 2.94
C VAL A 85 -2.74 6.01 1.59
N PHE A 86 -2.37 4.76 1.33
CA PHE A 86 -2.72 4.05 0.11
C PHE A 86 -2.71 2.54 0.33
N SER A 87 -3.58 1.83 -0.41
CA SER A 87 -3.54 0.38 -0.61
C SER A 87 -3.86 0.07 -2.07
N SER A 88 -3.11 -0.84 -2.69
CA SER A 88 -3.46 -1.41 -3.99
C SER A 88 -4.48 -2.55 -3.87
N ASP A 89 -4.82 -2.96 -2.64
CA ASP A 89 -5.86 -3.96 -2.41
C ASP A 89 -7.22 -3.36 -2.78
N THR A 90 -7.73 -3.76 -3.94
CA THR A 90 -9.08 -3.44 -4.42
C THR A 90 -10.08 -4.56 -4.12
N ALA A 91 -9.60 -5.70 -3.60
CA ALA A 91 -10.42 -6.89 -3.32
C ALA A 91 -11.32 -6.72 -2.09
N TRP A 92 -11.21 -5.59 -1.38
CA TRP A 92 -12.14 -5.20 -0.33
C TRP A 92 -12.51 -3.73 -0.48
N SER A 93 -13.01 -3.38 -1.67
CA SER A 93 -13.82 -2.18 -1.79
C SER A 93 -15.20 -2.50 -1.22
N PHE A 94 -15.75 -1.63 -0.38
CA PHE A 94 -17.18 -1.66 -0.05
C PHE A 94 -17.95 -1.32 -1.33
N HIS A 95 -18.10 -2.29 -2.23
CA HIS A 95 -18.89 -2.13 -3.43
C HIS A 95 -20.30 -2.64 -3.14
N ALA A 96 -21.30 -1.91 -3.64
CA ALA A 96 -22.63 -2.46 -3.72
C ALA A 96 -22.62 -3.41 -4.93
N PRO A 97 -22.84 -4.73 -4.75
CA PRO A 97 -22.82 -5.66 -5.87
C PRO A 97 -23.85 -5.27 -6.93
N ALA A 98 -23.43 -5.30 -8.20
CA ALA A 98 -24.32 -5.15 -9.32
C ALA A 98 -25.24 -6.39 -9.46
N THR A 99 -26.36 -6.24 -10.17
CA THR A 99 -27.28 -7.36 -10.43
C THR A 99 -26.53 -8.51 -11.13
N GLY A 100 -26.27 -9.61 -10.42
CA GLY A 100 -25.59 -10.80 -10.93
C GLY A 100 -24.28 -11.15 -10.25
N GLU A 101 -23.73 -10.28 -9.39
CA GLU A 101 -22.50 -10.55 -8.65
C GLU A 101 -22.77 -11.33 -7.35
N LEU A 102 -21.90 -12.30 -7.03
CA LEU A 102 -22.04 -13.19 -5.87
C LEU A 102 -21.26 -12.67 -4.67
N LEU A 103 -21.91 -12.64 -3.50
CA LEU A 103 -21.31 -12.25 -2.22
C LEU A 103 -20.39 -13.36 -1.68
N VAL A 104 -19.16 -13.02 -1.31
CA VAL A 104 -18.20 -13.98 -0.73
C VAL A 104 -18.57 -14.35 0.71
N GLN A 105 -19.19 -13.43 1.47
CA GLN A 105 -19.72 -13.71 2.80
C GLN A 105 -21.01 -12.94 3.07
N SER A 106 -22.08 -13.69 3.37
CA SER A 106 -23.32 -13.17 3.93
C SER A 106 -23.40 -13.65 5.38
N SER A 107 -23.16 -12.78 6.36
CA SER A 107 -23.55 -13.05 7.74
C SER A 107 -24.85 -12.31 8.04
N THR A 108 -25.81 -12.97 8.67
CA THR A 108 -27.14 -12.44 9.00
C THR A 108 -27.14 -11.26 9.99
N GLY A 109 -25.97 -10.75 10.38
CA GLY A 109 -25.79 -9.65 11.33
C GLY A 109 -24.88 -8.52 10.85
N ALA A 110 -24.32 -8.59 9.64
CA ALA A 110 -23.49 -7.52 9.10
C ALA A 110 -24.27 -6.74 8.03
N SER A 111 -24.45 -5.43 8.21
CA SER A 111 -25.05 -4.52 7.20
C SER A 111 -24.11 -4.18 6.06
N TRP A 112 -22.99 -4.88 5.96
CA TRP A 112 -21.93 -4.65 5.01
C TRP A 112 -21.61 -5.95 4.29
N SER A 113 -21.31 -5.82 3.01
CA SER A 113 -20.95 -6.91 2.13
C SER A 113 -19.51 -6.70 1.67
N LEU A 114 -18.75 -7.78 1.65
CA LEU A 114 -17.40 -7.81 1.12
C LEU A 114 -17.44 -8.49 -0.24
N ALA A 115 -16.86 -7.85 -1.25
CA ALA A 115 -16.68 -8.46 -2.55
C ALA A 115 -15.25 -8.27 -3.04
N ALA A 116 -14.72 -9.34 -3.63
CA ALA A 116 -13.47 -9.30 -4.34
C ALA A 116 -13.74 -8.84 -5.79
N GLY A 117 -13.04 -7.80 -6.23
CA GLY A 117 -12.96 -7.45 -7.64
C GLY A 117 -12.20 -8.52 -8.43
N ASP A 118 -12.61 -8.75 -9.66
CA ASP A 118 -11.97 -9.71 -10.58
C ASP A 118 -10.55 -9.24 -10.94
N PRO A 119 -9.48 -10.01 -10.62
CA PRO A 119 -8.12 -9.66 -11.02
C PRO A 119 -7.95 -10.06 -12.49
N GLY A 120 -8.35 -9.16 -13.39
CA GLY A 120 -8.20 -9.33 -14.84
C GLY A 120 -6.78 -9.69 -15.29
#